data_AF-A0A6V7V513-F1
#
_entry.id   AF-A0A6V7V513-F1
#
_cell.length_a   1.000
_cell.length_b   1.000
_cell.length_c   1.000
_cell.angle_alpha   90.00
_cell.angle_beta   90.00
_cell.angle_gamma   90.00
#
_symmetry.space_group_name_H-M   'P 1'
#
loop_
_entity.id
_entity.type
_entity.pdbx_description
1 polymer ?
#
loop_
_entity_poly.entity_id
_entity_poly.type
_entity_poly.pdbx_seq_one_letter_code
_entity_poly.pdbx_strand_id
1 'polypeptide(L)'
;MLFKKLGPLSFLFIILKCLNTASAQSPQICDRAPDDIMKNLCLNMVDVMVNVSNFIAENPLRKGMSQDSSGDRPELKCLNQSCVCPYYGGQTDGSVNGCTLSNGQKVQKALRKEIRMISDEERNELFKAIRDMKDTSDYDYIATIHRLAYEQGGAHNGAAFFSWHNEYCKRYEILVRKRNPSLALHYLDSTLDSPLPTPADSVLFTDEFFGTTNEQNYVTTGPFAPWETLEGDPYITRQVGKGGRFLNDYE
;
A
#
# COMPACT_ATOMS: atom_id res chain seq x y z
N MET A 1 36.19 -34.72 39.35
CA MET A 1 35.44 -35.17 40.53
C MET A 1 35.19 -33.95 41.42
N LEU A 2 34.03 -33.30 41.32
CA LEU A 2 33.42 -32.48 42.38
C LEU A 2 32.06 -31.96 41.88
N PHE A 3 31.01 -32.43 42.56
CA PHE A 3 29.61 -32.04 42.40
C PHE A 3 29.38 -30.62 42.97
N LYS A 4 28.52 -29.83 42.31
CA LYS A 4 27.64 -28.87 42.99
C LYS A 4 26.25 -28.89 42.35
N LYS A 5 25.26 -29.26 43.18
CA LYS A 5 23.81 -29.12 42.96
C LYS A 5 23.45 -27.64 42.79
N LEU A 6 22.57 -27.33 41.84
CA LEU A 6 21.68 -26.17 41.91
C LEU A 6 20.28 -26.62 41.50
N GLY A 7 19.32 -26.35 42.38
CA GLY A 7 17.94 -26.83 42.34
C GLY A 7 17.00 -25.99 41.45
N PRO A 8 15.68 -26.31 41.48
CA PRO A 8 14.70 -25.77 40.56
C PRO A 8 14.22 -24.40 41.04
N LEU A 9 14.92 -23.34 40.65
CA LEU A 9 14.48 -21.96 40.91
C LEU A 9 14.76 -20.97 39.77
N SER A 10 14.92 -21.48 38.55
CA SER A 10 15.07 -20.65 37.33
C SER A 10 13.83 -20.65 36.42
N PHE A 11 12.71 -21.22 36.86
CA PHE A 11 11.45 -21.24 36.09
C PHE A 11 10.54 -20.02 36.32
N LEU A 12 10.96 -19.03 37.13
CA LEU A 12 10.11 -17.91 37.55
C LEU A 12 10.54 -16.52 37.03
N PHE A 13 11.40 -16.45 36.01
CA PHE A 13 11.76 -15.17 35.35
C PHE A 13 11.50 -15.13 33.84
N ILE A 14 10.87 -16.17 33.27
CA ILE A 14 10.41 -16.22 31.87
C ILE A 14 8.88 -16.03 31.77
N ILE A 15 8.18 -15.88 32.90
CA ILE A 15 6.73 -15.66 32.96
C ILE A 15 6.44 -14.24 33.46
N LEU A 16 7.01 -13.20 32.83
CA LEU A 16 6.48 -11.83 32.92
C LEU A 16 7.09 -10.86 31.90
N LYS A 17 7.04 -11.18 30.59
CA LYS A 17 7.18 -10.15 29.53
C LYS A 17 6.56 -10.51 28.15
N CYS A 18 5.73 -11.55 28.09
CA CYS A 18 4.89 -11.84 26.91
C CYS A 18 3.38 -11.77 27.23
N LEU A 19 3.01 -10.91 28.18
CA LEU A 19 1.62 -10.53 28.43
C LEU A 19 1.48 -9.05 28.12
N ASN A 20 1.48 -8.74 26.83
CA ASN A 20 0.51 -7.81 26.26
C ASN A 20 0.31 -8.21 24.81
N THR A 21 -0.80 -8.90 24.63
CA THR A 21 -1.45 -9.18 23.36
C THR A 21 -1.51 -7.92 22.51
N ALA A 22 -0.63 -7.80 21.52
CA ALA A 22 -1.06 -7.21 20.26
C ALA A 22 -1.98 -8.27 19.65
N SER A 23 -3.28 -8.17 19.98
CA SER A 23 -4.30 -8.92 19.28
C SER A 23 -4.08 -8.67 17.80
N ALA A 24 -3.62 -9.71 17.09
CA ALA A 24 -3.90 -9.81 15.68
C ALA A 24 -5.43 -9.80 15.60
N GLN A 25 -6.01 -8.65 15.31
CA GLN A 25 -7.45 -8.53 15.06
C GLN A 25 -7.84 -9.25 13.77
N SER A 26 -6.87 -9.76 13.00
CA SER A 26 -7.09 -10.39 11.70
C SER A 26 -7.80 -11.75 11.75
N PRO A 27 -7.48 -12.69 12.66
CA PRO A 27 -8.21 -13.95 12.74
C PRO A 27 -9.64 -13.71 13.27
N GLN A 28 -9.76 -12.79 14.25
CA GLN A 28 -11.02 -12.45 14.90
C GLN A 28 -12.05 -11.77 13.98
N ILE A 29 -11.61 -11.08 12.91
CA ILE A 29 -12.54 -10.47 11.96
C ILE A 29 -13.08 -11.50 10.94
N CYS A 30 -12.25 -12.45 10.52
CA CYS A 30 -12.66 -13.52 9.61
C CYS A 30 -13.57 -14.55 10.30
N ASP A 31 -13.51 -14.66 11.63
CA ASP A 31 -14.44 -15.48 12.41
C ASP A 31 -15.91 -15.02 12.33
N ARG A 32 -16.18 -13.82 11.79
CA ARG A 32 -17.53 -13.30 11.56
C ARG A 32 -18.07 -13.62 10.16
N ALA A 33 -17.32 -14.35 9.35
CA ALA A 33 -17.77 -14.74 8.02
C ALA A 33 -19.04 -15.62 8.10
N PRO A 34 -19.96 -15.51 7.12
CA PRO A 34 -21.23 -16.22 7.13
C PRO A 34 -21.09 -17.74 6.97
N ASP A 35 -19.98 -18.20 6.39
CA ASP A 35 -19.67 -19.61 6.16
C ASP A 35 -18.15 -19.83 6.06
N ASP A 36 -17.74 -21.10 6.03
CA ASP A 36 -16.32 -21.50 5.98
C ASP A 36 -15.64 -21.12 4.67
N ILE A 37 -16.37 -21.01 3.56
CA ILE A 37 -15.80 -20.59 2.27
C ILE A 37 -15.40 -19.12 2.36
N MET A 38 -16.29 -18.27 2.86
CA MET A 38 -16.04 -16.84 3.07
C MET A 38 -15.00 -16.61 4.17
N LYS A 39 -14.96 -17.46 5.19
CA LYS A 39 -13.90 -17.44 6.22
C LYS A 39 -12.53 -17.72 5.61
N ASN A 40 -12.41 -18.79 4.82
CA ASN A 40 -11.16 -19.14 4.15
C ASN A 40 -10.74 -18.10 3.12
N LEU A 41 -11.69 -17.50 2.38
CA LEU A 41 -11.42 -16.38 1.48
C LEU A 41 -10.88 -15.17 2.25
N CYS A 42 -11.50 -14.81 3.38
CA CYS A 42 -11.03 -13.74 4.25
C CYS A 42 -9.62 -14.01 4.78
N LEU A 43 -9.36 -15.22 5.27
CA LEU A 43 -8.05 -15.62 5.79
C LEU A 43 -6.98 -15.59 4.69
N ASN A 44 -7.26 -16.11 3.51
CA ASN A 44 -6.34 -16.07 2.37
C ASN A 44 -6.05 -14.64 1.92
N MET A 45 -7.07 -13.79 1.88
CA MET A 45 -6.91 -12.39 1.52
C MET A 45 -6.05 -11.65 2.56
N VAL A 46 -6.34 -11.85 3.84
CA VAL A 46 -5.53 -11.33 4.95
C VAL A 46 -4.10 -11.85 4.84
N ASP A 47 -3.88 -13.13 4.57
CA ASP A 47 -2.57 -13.75 4.49
C ASP A 47 -1.74 -13.20 3.33
N VAL A 48 -2.30 -13.18 2.10
CA VAL A 48 -1.64 -12.59 0.92
C VAL A 48 -1.23 -11.14 1.18
N MET A 49 -2.04 -10.40 1.94
CA MET A 49 -1.78 -8.98 2.19
C MET A 49 -0.86 -8.75 3.38
N VAL A 50 -0.93 -9.54 4.44
CA VAL A 50 -0.10 -9.40 5.66
C VAL A 50 1.27 -10.05 5.47
N ASN A 51 1.35 -11.18 4.75
CA ASN A 51 2.55 -11.98 4.57
C ASN A 51 3.07 -11.91 3.14
N VAL A 52 3.02 -10.70 2.56
CA VAL A 52 3.55 -10.40 1.23
C VAL A 52 5.01 -10.88 1.06
N SER A 53 5.84 -10.75 2.09
CA SER A 53 7.23 -11.24 2.07
C SER A 53 7.31 -12.75 1.81
N ASN A 54 6.36 -13.54 2.35
CA ASN A 54 6.27 -14.98 2.07
C ASN A 54 5.77 -15.23 0.64
N PHE A 55 4.78 -14.45 0.19
CA PHE A 55 4.28 -14.51 -1.18
C PHE A 55 5.38 -14.25 -2.23
N ILE A 56 6.27 -13.28 -1.96
CA ILE A 56 7.45 -12.97 -2.77
C ILE A 56 8.52 -14.08 -2.63
N ALA A 57 8.79 -14.58 -1.43
CA ALA A 57 9.81 -15.61 -1.19
C ALA A 57 9.46 -16.97 -1.83
N GLU A 58 8.19 -17.35 -1.85
CA GLU A 58 7.68 -18.58 -2.46
C GLU A 58 7.62 -18.51 -4.00
N ASN A 59 7.64 -17.30 -4.56
CA ASN A 59 7.57 -17.05 -6.00
C ASN A 59 8.76 -16.20 -6.47
N PRO A 60 9.95 -16.81 -6.69
CA PRO A 60 11.14 -16.05 -7.03
C PRO A 60 11.00 -15.38 -8.40
N LEU A 61 10.74 -14.07 -8.38
CA LEU A 61 10.77 -13.21 -9.57
C LEU A 61 12.21 -13.04 -10.05
N ARG A 62 12.51 -13.53 -11.26
CA ARG A 62 13.88 -13.68 -11.78
C ARG A 62 14.38 -12.56 -12.72
N LYS A 63 13.76 -11.39 -12.79
CA LYS A 63 14.36 -10.24 -13.51
C LYS A 63 13.87 -8.89 -12.97
N GLY A 64 14.80 -7.99 -12.63
CA GLY A 64 14.52 -6.57 -12.34
C GLY A 64 14.28 -6.17 -10.88
N MET A 65 14.10 -7.11 -9.94
CA MET A 65 13.93 -6.76 -8.52
C MET A 65 15.26 -6.43 -7.83
N SER A 66 15.34 -5.26 -7.20
CA SER A 66 16.43 -4.93 -6.27
C SER A 66 16.30 -5.80 -5.00
N GLN A 67 17.41 -6.16 -4.36
CA GLN A 67 17.37 -6.94 -3.11
C GLN A 67 16.58 -6.23 -1.98
N ASP A 68 16.48 -4.90 -2.02
CA ASP A 68 15.72 -4.09 -1.04
C ASP A 68 14.19 -4.23 -1.20
N SER A 69 13.70 -4.51 -2.41
CA SER A 69 12.28 -4.83 -2.66
C SER A 69 11.82 -6.16 -2.05
N SER A 70 12.71 -6.90 -1.37
CA SER A 70 12.40 -8.12 -0.62
C SER A 70 12.38 -7.93 0.92
N GLY A 71 12.68 -6.71 1.41
CA GLY A 71 12.70 -6.40 2.85
C GLY A 71 11.29 -6.34 3.45
N ASP A 72 11.10 -6.92 4.63
CA ASP A 72 9.80 -6.96 5.32
C ASP A 72 9.25 -5.54 5.59
N ARG A 73 7.96 -5.33 5.34
CA ARG A 73 7.23 -4.09 5.63
C ARG A 73 6.22 -4.33 6.75
N PRO A 74 6.67 -4.36 8.01
CA PRO A 74 5.81 -4.78 9.13
C PRO A 74 4.63 -3.85 9.38
N GLU A 75 4.70 -2.59 8.96
CA GLU A 75 3.57 -1.65 8.98
C GLU A 75 2.39 -2.12 8.14
N LEU A 76 2.64 -2.88 7.07
CA LEU A 76 1.57 -3.38 6.21
C LEU A 76 0.75 -4.42 6.96
N LYS A 77 1.34 -5.19 7.88
CA LYS A 77 0.64 -6.22 8.68
C LYS A 77 -0.51 -5.67 9.53
N CYS A 78 -0.58 -4.34 9.69
CA CYS A 78 -1.58 -3.67 10.50
C CYS A 78 -2.96 -3.58 9.84
N LEU A 79 -3.99 -3.88 10.63
CA LEU A 79 -5.40 -3.79 10.22
C LEU A 79 -6.16 -2.62 10.84
N ASN A 80 -5.57 -1.95 11.82
CA ASN A 80 -6.18 -0.86 12.57
C ASN A 80 -5.17 0.25 12.83
N GLN A 81 -5.67 1.40 13.28
CA GLN A 81 -4.85 2.59 13.46
C GLN A 81 -3.87 2.47 14.63
N SER A 82 -4.24 1.75 15.69
CA SER A 82 -3.40 1.50 16.86
C SER A 82 -2.16 0.67 16.53
N CYS A 83 -2.30 -0.35 15.69
CA CYS A 83 -1.20 -1.16 15.19
C CYS A 83 -0.22 -0.35 14.34
N VAL A 84 -0.74 0.46 13.41
CA VAL A 84 0.13 1.21 12.48
C VAL A 84 0.77 2.44 13.14
N CYS A 85 0.24 2.88 14.28
CA CYS A 85 0.63 4.12 14.94
C CYS A 85 2.14 4.29 15.19
N PRO A 86 2.89 3.27 15.69
CA PRO A 86 4.32 3.41 15.89
C PRO A 86 5.09 3.71 14.60
N TYR A 87 4.62 3.20 13.46
CA TYR A 87 5.23 3.47 12.14
C TYR A 87 4.95 4.89 11.63
N TYR A 88 3.93 5.55 12.18
CA TYR A 88 3.65 6.97 11.95
C TYR A 88 4.39 7.88 12.96
N GLY A 89 5.26 7.30 13.82
CA GLY A 89 5.93 8.04 14.89
C GLY A 89 5.00 8.46 16.03
N GLY A 90 3.85 7.78 16.18
CA GLY A 90 2.86 8.05 17.21
C GLY A 90 2.82 7.01 18.33
N GLN A 91 1.96 7.29 19.31
CA GLN A 91 1.67 6.42 20.45
C GLN A 91 0.18 6.06 20.49
N THR A 92 -0.10 4.83 20.91
CA THR A 92 -1.46 4.31 21.08
C THR A 92 -1.87 4.34 22.55
N ASP A 93 -3.16 4.55 22.79
CA ASP A 93 -3.81 4.41 24.11
C ASP A 93 -4.41 3.00 24.33
N GLY A 94 -4.17 2.07 23.40
CA GLY A 94 -4.71 0.71 23.42
C GLY A 94 -6.10 0.57 22.79
N SER A 95 -6.78 1.67 22.44
CA SER A 95 -8.03 1.60 21.68
C SER A 95 -7.77 1.21 20.22
N VAL A 96 -8.76 0.61 19.53
CA VAL A 96 -8.60 0.13 18.14
C VAL A 96 -8.16 1.22 17.17
N ASN A 97 -8.65 2.45 17.38
CA ASN A 97 -8.35 3.62 16.56
C ASN A 97 -7.37 4.60 17.25
N GLY A 98 -6.76 4.19 18.36
CA GLY A 98 -5.90 5.03 19.17
C GLY A 98 -4.58 5.31 18.48
N CYS A 99 -4.38 6.54 18.00
CA CYS A 99 -3.06 6.97 17.57
C CYS A 99 -2.89 8.48 17.72
N THR A 100 -1.89 8.87 18.52
CA THR A 100 -1.53 10.27 18.77
C THR A 100 -0.07 10.46 18.35
N LEU A 101 0.17 11.38 17.42
CA LEU A 101 1.50 11.73 16.92
C LEU A 101 2.31 12.47 18.00
N SER A 102 3.63 12.56 17.80
CA SER A 102 4.54 13.27 18.72
C SER A 102 4.18 14.74 18.96
N ASN A 103 3.51 15.39 17.99
CA ASN A 103 3.00 16.76 18.10
C ASN A 103 1.64 16.86 18.83
N GLY A 104 1.12 15.76 19.40
CA GLY A 104 -0.17 15.70 20.09
C GLY A 104 -1.39 15.56 19.18
N GLN A 105 -1.20 15.59 17.85
CA GLN A 105 -2.30 15.43 16.91
C GLN A 105 -2.78 13.98 16.87
N LYS A 106 -4.10 13.77 17.01
CA LYS A 106 -4.70 12.46 16.79
C LYS A 106 -4.77 12.16 15.30
N VAL A 107 -4.20 11.03 14.89
CA VAL A 107 -4.37 10.54 13.52
C VAL A 107 -5.86 10.29 13.28
N GLN A 108 -6.38 10.73 12.15
CA GLN A 108 -7.77 10.53 11.76
C GLN A 108 -7.87 9.54 10.59
N LYS A 109 -9.08 9.03 10.34
CA LYS A 109 -9.39 8.32 9.10
C LYS A 109 -9.06 9.22 7.91
N ALA A 110 -8.40 8.67 6.89
CA ALA A 110 -8.08 9.40 5.68
C ALA A 110 -9.37 9.78 4.93
N LEU A 111 -9.44 11.02 4.44
CA LEU A 111 -10.50 11.49 3.56
C LEU A 111 -9.97 11.50 2.12
N ARG A 112 -10.42 10.53 1.32
CA ARG A 112 -10.08 10.45 -0.10
C ARG A 112 -10.97 11.42 -0.88
N LYS A 113 -10.36 12.22 -1.75
CA LYS A 113 -11.00 13.29 -2.51
C LYS A 113 -10.65 13.10 -3.99
N GLU A 114 -11.43 13.71 -4.87
CA GLU A 114 -11.09 13.79 -6.29
C GLU A 114 -9.80 14.61 -6.42
N ILE A 115 -8.80 14.09 -7.14
CA ILE A 115 -7.44 14.65 -7.16
C ILE A 115 -7.35 16.07 -7.74
N ARG A 116 -8.30 16.51 -8.57
CA ARG A 116 -8.37 17.88 -9.11
C ARG A 116 -9.07 18.85 -8.16
N MET A 117 -9.64 18.35 -7.06
CA MET A 117 -10.40 19.13 -6.08
C MET A 117 -9.62 19.36 -4.78
N ILE A 118 -8.39 18.84 -4.66
CA ILE A 118 -7.51 19.11 -3.52
C ILE A 118 -6.67 20.36 -3.77
N SER A 119 -6.07 20.93 -2.72
CA SER A 119 -5.21 22.09 -2.90
C SER A 119 -3.87 21.70 -3.54
N ASP A 120 -3.20 22.68 -4.13
CA ASP A 120 -1.87 22.48 -4.73
C ASP A 120 -0.86 21.96 -3.69
N GLU A 121 -0.93 22.45 -2.45
CA GLU A 121 -0.07 21.98 -1.36
C GLU A 121 -0.32 20.50 -1.04
N GLU A 122 -1.57 20.09 -0.93
CA GLU A 122 -1.93 18.70 -0.65
C GLU A 122 -1.52 17.76 -1.80
N ARG A 123 -1.73 18.20 -3.05
CA ARG A 123 -1.28 17.48 -4.26
C ARG A 123 0.24 17.32 -4.28
N ASN A 124 0.97 18.39 -4.03
CA ASN A 124 2.43 18.40 -4.05
C ASN A 124 3.02 17.52 -2.93
N GLU A 125 2.46 17.56 -1.73
CA GLU A 125 2.88 16.69 -0.62
C GLU A 125 2.55 15.22 -0.90
N LEU A 126 1.41 14.91 -1.52
CA LEU A 126 1.09 13.55 -1.97
C LEU A 126 2.08 13.05 -3.02
N PHE A 127 2.36 13.84 -4.06
CA PHE A 127 3.28 13.45 -5.12
C PHE A 127 4.71 13.28 -4.62
N LYS A 128 5.15 14.16 -3.72
CA LYS A 128 6.42 14.02 -3.02
C LYS A 128 6.47 12.73 -2.19
N ALA A 129 5.43 12.41 -1.42
CA ALA A 129 5.39 11.16 -0.65
C ALA A 129 5.48 9.92 -1.56
N ILE A 130 4.84 9.93 -2.72
CA ILE A 130 4.91 8.84 -3.72
C ILE A 130 6.32 8.74 -4.32
N ARG A 131 6.98 9.88 -4.58
CA ARG A 131 8.39 9.89 -5.01
C ARG A 131 9.33 9.35 -3.94
N ASP A 132 9.16 9.76 -2.69
CA ASP A 132 9.93 9.24 -1.57
C ASP A 132 9.73 7.72 -1.42
N MET A 133 8.51 7.20 -1.67
CA MET A 133 8.25 5.76 -1.70
C MET A 133 9.03 5.05 -2.80
N LYS A 134 9.21 5.67 -3.97
CA LYS A 134 10.03 5.11 -5.05
C LYS A 134 11.50 5.07 -4.68
N ASP A 135 12.01 6.16 -4.08
CA ASP A 135 13.41 6.27 -3.69
C ASP A 135 13.81 5.30 -2.57
N THR A 136 12.87 4.85 -1.74
CA THR A 136 13.11 3.84 -0.70
C THR A 136 12.57 2.44 -1.04
N SER A 137 12.32 2.16 -2.32
CA SER A 137 11.78 0.87 -2.80
C SER A 137 10.39 0.48 -2.29
N ASP A 138 9.69 1.33 -1.53
CA ASP A 138 8.34 1.05 -1.01
C ASP A 138 7.32 0.97 -2.16
N TYR A 139 7.47 1.83 -3.17
CA TYR A 139 6.64 1.78 -4.37
C TYR A 139 6.91 0.50 -5.16
N ASP A 140 8.18 0.13 -5.35
CA ASP A 140 8.54 -1.05 -6.12
C ASP A 140 8.16 -2.34 -5.41
N TYR A 141 8.25 -2.35 -4.08
CA TYR A 141 7.71 -3.39 -3.24
C TYR A 141 6.22 -3.59 -3.51
N ILE A 142 5.39 -2.54 -3.36
CA ILE A 142 3.94 -2.68 -3.54
C ILE A 142 3.54 -2.99 -5.00
N ALA A 143 4.22 -2.41 -5.98
CA ALA A 143 4.03 -2.74 -7.39
C ALA A 143 4.36 -4.22 -7.70
N THR A 144 5.38 -4.77 -7.05
CA THR A 144 5.74 -6.20 -7.16
C THR A 144 4.63 -7.10 -6.64
N ILE A 145 3.96 -6.75 -5.53
CA ILE A 145 2.81 -7.50 -5.00
C ILE A 145 1.73 -7.62 -6.07
N HIS A 146 1.41 -6.49 -6.72
CA HIS A 146 0.40 -6.47 -7.77
C HIS A 146 0.80 -7.34 -8.96
N ARG A 147 2.05 -7.25 -9.43
CA ARG A 147 2.56 -8.12 -10.51
C ARG A 147 2.39 -9.60 -10.18
N LEU A 148 2.85 -10.03 -9.01
CA LEU A 148 2.73 -11.42 -8.58
C LEU A 148 1.26 -11.87 -8.47
N ALA A 149 0.40 -11.03 -7.90
CA ALA A 149 -1.02 -11.36 -7.77
C ALA A 149 -1.73 -11.40 -9.13
N TYR A 150 -1.30 -10.61 -10.11
CA TYR A 150 -1.75 -10.70 -11.50
C TYR A 150 -1.30 -12.01 -12.15
N GLU A 151 -0.01 -12.35 -12.07
CA GLU A 151 0.57 -13.56 -12.66
C GLU A 151 -0.09 -14.85 -12.13
N GLN A 152 -0.51 -14.84 -10.86
CA GLN A 152 -1.20 -15.97 -10.23
C GLN A 152 -2.73 -15.94 -10.40
N GLY A 153 -3.28 -14.92 -11.06
CA GLY A 153 -4.72 -14.76 -11.26
C GLY A 153 -5.51 -14.39 -10.00
N GLY A 154 -4.83 -13.97 -8.93
CA GLY A 154 -5.45 -13.61 -7.65
C GLY A 154 -6.05 -12.20 -7.61
N ALA A 155 -5.59 -11.30 -8.47
CA ALA A 155 -6.02 -9.90 -8.47
C ALA A 155 -7.08 -9.54 -9.53
N HIS A 156 -7.18 -10.31 -10.63
CA HIS A 156 -7.98 -9.92 -11.81
C HIS A 156 -8.88 -11.07 -12.30
N ASN A 157 -9.88 -10.72 -13.12
CA ASN A 157 -10.75 -11.68 -13.82
C ASN A 157 -11.53 -12.66 -12.92
N GLY A 158 -11.77 -12.29 -11.66
CA GLY A 158 -12.49 -13.12 -10.69
C GLY A 158 -13.15 -12.31 -9.58
N ALA A 159 -13.94 -12.99 -8.74
CA ALA A 159 -14.74 -12.38 -7.68
C ALA A 159 -13.91 -11.62 -6.62
N ALA A 160 -12.62 -11.96 -6.49
CA ALA A 160 -11.69 -11.28 -5.58
C ALA A 160 -11.21 -9.91 -6.09
N PHE A 161 -11.50 -9.52 -7.34
CA PHE A 161 -11.00 -8.28 -7.95
C PHE A 161 -11.20 -7.05 -7.05
N PHE A 162 -12.43 -6.80 -6.60
CA PHE A 162 -12.73 -5.62 -5.79
C PHE A 162 -12.11 -5.68 -4.40
N SER A 163 -12.20 -6.82 -3.73
CA SER A 163 -11.70 -6.97 -2.36
C SER A 163 -10.17 -6.90 -2.32
N TRP A 164 -9.50 -7.50 -3.32
CA TRP A 164 -8.05 -7.46 -3.46
C TRP A 164 -7.55 -6.02 -3.67
N HIS A 165 -8.13 -5.29 -4.62
CA HIS A 165 -7.72 -3.90 -4.91
C HIS A 165 -8.07 -2.94 -3.78
N ASN A 166 -9.18 -3.16 -3.06
CA ASN A 166 -9.53 -2.31 -1.91
C ASN A 166 -8.45 -2.36 -0.82
N GLU A 167 -8.04 -3.56 -0.44
CA GLU A 167 -6.97 -3.71 0.55
C GLU A 167 -5.60 -3.32 -0.02
N TYR A 168 -5.33 -3.53 -1.31
CA TYR A 168 -4.13 -2.99 -1.96
C TYR A 168 -4.04 -1.46 -1.79
N CYS A 169 -5.13 -0.74 -2.08
CA CYS A 169 -5.22 0.71 -1.87
C CYS A 169 -5.04 1.10 -0.39
N LYS A 170 -5.55 0.30 0.54
CA LYS A 170 -5.33 0.53 1.99
C LYS A 170 -3.84 0.35 2.37
N ARG A 171 -3.15 -0.66 1.84
CA ARG A 171 -1.72 -0.86 2.08
C ARG A 171 -0.87 0.23 1.44
N TYR A 172 -1.24 0.67 0.24
CA TYR A 172 -0.63 1.83 -0.40
C TYR A 172 -0.81 3.10 0.45
N GLU A 173 -2.01 3.36 0.95
CA GLU A 173 -2.29 4.50 1.83
C GLU A 173 -1.51 4.44 3.16
N ILE A 174 -1.23 3.24 3.71
CA ILE A 174 -0.33 3.09 4.87
C ILE A 174 1.08 3.57 4.53
N LEU A 175 1.62 3.21 3.36
CA LEU A 175 2.96 3.63 2.93
C LEU A 175 3.04 5.14 2.68
N VAL A 176 2.02 5.71 2.03
CA VAL A 176 1.91 7.18 1.87
C VAL A 176 1.90 7.86 3.24
N ARG A 177 1.09 7.35 4.18
CA ARG A 177 0.93 7.95 5.51
C ARG A 177 2.10 7.71 6.45
N LYS A 178 2.91 6.69 6.20
CA LYS A 178 4.23 6.50 6.84
C LYS A 178 5.17 7.67 6.53
N ARG A 179 5.05 8.28 5.35
CA ARG A 179 5.79 9.50 4.98
C ARG A 179 5.17 10.74 5.61
N ASN A 180 3.85 10.88 5.49
CA ASN A 180 3.12 11.99 6.10
C ASN A 180 1.75 11.52 6.59
N PRO A 181 1.54 11.37 7.92
CA PRO A 181 0.30 10.82 8.48
C PRO A 181 -0.97 11.65 8.21
N SER A 182 -0.82 12.89 7.73
CA SER A 182 -1.93 13.78 7.36
C SER A 182 -2.47 13.56 5.95
N LEU A 183 -1.74 12.82 5.09
CA LEU A 183 -2.14 12.55 3.71
C LEU A 183 -3.22 11.47 3.61
N ALA A 184 -3.84 11.39 2.42
CA ALA A 184 -4.77 10.36 2.00
C ALA A 184 -4.47 9.92 0.57
N LEU A 185 -4.85 8.68 0.21
CA LEU A 185 -4.79 8.21 -1.18
C LEU A 185 -6.03 8.75 -1.92
N HIS A 186 -5.89 9.88 -2.60
CA HIS A 186 -6.96 10.48 -3.39
C HIS A 186 -7.36 9.62 -4.60
N TYR A 187 -8.56 9.84 -5.11
CA TYR A 187 -9.08 9.11 -6.26
C TYR A 187 -9.08 9.99 -7.51
N LEU A 188 -9.02 9.33 -8.66
CA LEU A 188 -9.25 9.95 -9.95
C LEU A 188 -10.62 9.51 -10.47
N ASP A 189 -11.51 10.47 -10.70
CA ASP A 189 -12.78 10.20 -11.35
C ASP A 189 -12.64 10.32 -12.87
N SER A 190 -12.43 9.18 -13.55
CA SER A 190 -12.26 9.18 -15.00
C SER A 190 -13.51 9.60 -15.78
N THR A 191 -14.70 9.52 -15.17
CA THR A 191 -15.96 9.87 -15.84
C THR A 191 -15.97 11.34 -16.25
N LEU A 192 -15.28 12.20 -15.49
CA LEU A 192 -15.14 13.63 -15.77
C LEU A 192 -14.32 13.94 -17.03
N ASP A 193 -13.40 13.08 -17.43
CA ASP A 193 -12.59 13.23 -18.66
C ASP A 193 -13.14 12.44 -19.84
N SER A 194 -14.03 11.47 -19.57
CA SER A 194 -14.67 10.67 -20.62
C SER A 194 -15.40 11.47 -21.71
N PRO A 195 -16.03 12.64 -21.45
CA PRO A 195 -16.70 13.42 -22.50
C PRO A 195 -15.76 14.35 -23.28
N LEU A 196 -14.45 14.39 -22.99
CA LEU A 196 -13.52 15.23 -23.73
C LEU A 196 -13.49 14.81 -25.22
N PRO A 197 -13.69 15.74 -26.18
CA PRO A 197 -13.60 15.43 -27.60
C PRO A 197 -12.21 14.87 -27.99
N THR A 198 -11.19 15.35 -27.30
CA THR A 198 -9.81 14.89 -27.41
C THR A 198 -9.33 14.47 -26.02
N PRO A 199 -9.24 13.16 -25.71
CA PRO A 199 -8.82 12.69 -24.39
C PRO A 199 -7.44 13.18 -23.95
N ALA A 200 -6.58 13.56 -24.90
CA ALA A 200 -5.26 14.13 -24.63
C ALA A 200 -5.31 15.54 -24.01
N ASP A 201 -6.45 16.24 -24.10
CA ASP A 201 -6.62 17.58 -23.52
C ASP A 201 -6.90 17.52 -22.00
N SER A 202 -6.97 16.32 -21.41
CA SER A 202 -7.12 16.15 -19.96
C SER A 202 -5.93 16.77 -19.22
N VAL A 203 -6.24 17.56 -18.18
CA VAL A 203 -5.24 18.18 -17.29
C VAL A 203 -4.33 17.15 -16.61
N LEU A 204 -4.79 15.90 -16.50
CA LEU A 204 -4.06 14.79 -15.91
C LEU A 204 -2.73 14.50 -16.61
N PHE A 205 -2.63 14.82 -17.91
CA PHE A 205 -1.44 14.58 -18.73
C PHE A 205 -0.55 15.83 -18.88
N THR A 206 -0.55 16.69 -17.87
CA THR A 206 0.28 17.89 -17.78
C THR A 206 1.26 17.79 -16.61
N ASP A 207 2.22 18.72 -16.55
CA ASP A 207 3.23 18.79 -15.49
C ASP A 207 2.65 19.01 -14.09
N GLU A 208 1.45 19.59 -14.02
CA GLU A 208 0.74 19.80 -12.75
C GLU A 208 0.29 18.47 -12.10
N PHE A 209 0.03 17.44 -12.93
CA PHE A 209 -0.46 16.14 -12.50
C PHE A 209 0.53 15.03 -12.87
N PHE A 210 0.27 14.24 -13.92
CA PHE A 210 1.00 12.99 -14.19
C PHE A 210 2.03 13.12 -15.32
N GLY A 211 2.38 14.33 -15.72
CA GLY A 211 3.40 14.62 -16.72
C GLY A 211 2.95 14.43 -18.17
N THR A 212 3.73 15.04 -19.06
CA THR A 212 3.57 14.95 -20.52
C THR A 212 4.45 13.85 -21.11
N THR A 213 4.13 13.44 -22.33
CA THR A 213 4.85 12.38 -23.06
C THR A 213 5.55 12.93 -24.30
N ASN A 214 6.78 12.47 -24.56
CA ASN A 214 7.51 12.81 -25.78
C ASN A 214 7.05 11.97 -26.99
N GLU A 215 7.70 12.14 -28.15
CA GLU A 215 7.38 11.42 -29.39
C GLU A 215 7.51 9.88 -29.27
N GLN A 216 8.37 9.40 -28.37
CA GLN A 216 8.55 7.98 -28.05
C GLN A 216 7.53 7.47 -27.02
N ASN A 217 6.58 8.32 -26.59
CA ASN A 217 5.59 8.08 -25.55
C ASN A 217 6.18 7.94 -24.13
N TYR A 218 7.43 8.32 -23.90
CA TYR A 218 8.01 8.36 -22.56
C TYR A 218 7.45 9.56 -21.79
N VAL A 219 7.05 9.34 -20.53
CA VAL A 219 6.71 10.44 -19.62
C VAL A 219 8.02 11.11 -19.22
N THR A 220 8.20 12.36 -19.65
CA THR A 220 9.49 13.07 -19.53
C THR A 220 9.42 14.33 -18.67
N THR A 221 8.22 14.70 -18.21
CA THR A 221 7.98 15.89 -17.39
C THR A 221 7.07 15.58 -16.20
N GLY A 222 6.86 16.57 -15.32
CA GLY A 222 6.02 16.42 -14.14
C GLY A 222 6.68 15.67 -12.98
N PRO A 223 5.95 15.45 -11.87
CA PRO A 223 6.48 14.90 -10.62
C PRO A 223 7.01 13.47 -10.74
N PHE A 224 6.54 12.72 -11.73
CA PHE A 224 6.88 11.31 -11.95
C PHE A 224 7.88 11.10 -13.10
N ALA A 225 8.66 12.11 -13.47
CA ALA A 225 9.74 11.98 -14.44
C ALA A 225 11.13 12.31 -13.83
N PRO A 226 12.19 11.54 -14.14
CA PRO A 226 12.13 10.17 -14.67
C PRO A 226 11.51 9.22 -13.64
N TRP A 227 11.09 8.04 -14.10
CA TRP A 227 10.58 6.96 -13.25
C TRP A 227 10.97 5.61 -13.84
N GLU A 228 11.91 4.94 -13.19
CA GLU A 228 12.38 3.62 -13.60
C GLU A 228 11.30 2.55 -13.36
N THR A 229 11.02 1.71 -14.34
CA THR A 229 10.06 0.61 -14.20
C THR A 229 10.66 -0.56 -13.42
N LEU A 230 9.83 -1.54 -13.02
CA LEU A 230 10.34 -2.76 -12.39
C LEU A 230 11.18 -3.61 -13.36
N GLU A 231 11.04 -3.37 -14.65
CA GLU A 231 11.76 -4.04 -15.74
C GLU A 231 13.13 -3.38 -16.02
N GLY A 232 13.40 -2.23 -15.39
CA GLY A 232 14.64 -1.46 -15.56
C GLY A 232 14.60 -0.45 -16.72
N ASP A 233 13.42 -0.17 -17.28
CA ASP A 233 13.29 0.91 -18.26
C ASP A 233 13.36 2.26 -17.55
N PRO A 234 14.17 3.22 -18.02
CA PRO A 234 14.40 4.49 -17.30
C PRO A 234 13.19 5.42 -17.24
N TYR A 235 12.14 5.15 -18.02
CA TYR A 235 10.92 5.94 -18.10
C TYR A 235 9.70 5.04 -18.17
N ILE A 236 8.61 5.46 -17.52
CA ILE A 236 7.27 4.94 -17.81
C ILE A 236 6.79 5.44 -19.18
N THR A 237 6.02 4.62 -19.88
CA THR A 237 5.42 4.96 -21.18
C THR A 237 3.92 5.20 -21.07
N ARG A 238 3.39 6.18 -21.80
CA ARG A 238 1.94 6.43 -21.90
C ARG A 238 1.58 6.91 -23.31
N GLN A 239 0.67 6.22 -23.99
CA GLN A 239 0.18 6.62 -25.32
C GLN A 239 -1.10 7.45 -25.19
N VAL A 240 -0.96 8.69 -24.72
CA VAL A 240 -2.09 9.59 -24.43
C VAL A 240 -2.98 9.78 -25.68
N GLY A 241 -4.28 9.52 -25.56
CA GLY A 241 -5.27 9.69 -26.63
C GLY A 241 -5.18 8.69 -27.79
N LYS A 242 -4.26 7.71 -27.75
CA LYS A 242 -4.05 6.73 -28.83
C LYS A 242 -4.56 5.33 -28.49
N GLY A 243 -4.77 5.01 -27.21
CA GLY A 243 -5.23 3.70 -26.76
C GLY A 243 -5.96 3.76 -25.42
N GLY A 244 -6.95 2.88 -25.25
CA GLY A 244 -7.86 2.90 -24.10
C GLY A 244 -8.87 4.05 -24.15
N ARG A 245 -9.79 4.06 -23.19
CA ARG A 245 -10.74 5.16 -22.95
C ARG A 245 -10.94 5.30 -21.45
N PHE A 246 -11.27 6.51 -21.00
CA PHE A 246 -11.74 6.71 -19.64
C PHE A 246 -13.03 5.90 -19.41
N LEU A 247 -13.21 5.37 -18.19
CA LEU A 247 -14.49 4.78 -17.82
C LEU A 247 -15.56 5.88 -17.85
N ASN A 248 -16.74 5.53 -18.31
CA ASN A 248 -17.88 6.42 -18.43
C ASN A 248 -19.12 5.78 -17.78
N ASP A 249 -20.15 6.58 -17.56
CA ASP A 249 -21.40 6.16 -16.92
C ASP A 249 -22.47 5.72 -17.94
N TYR A 250 -22.12 5.63 -19.22
CA TYR A 250 -23.05 5.41 -20.33
C TYR A 250 -22.96 4.01 -20.95
N GLU A 251 -22.04 3.17 -20.48
CA GLU A 251 -21.76 1.80 -20.94
C GLU A 251 -21.60 0.84 -19.75
#